data_AF-A0A6V8L4X4-F1
#
_entry.id   AF-A0A6V8L4X4-F1
#
_cell.length_a   1.000
_cell.length_b   1.000
_cell.length_c   1.000
_cell.angle_alpha   90.00
_cell.angle_beta   90.00
_cell.angle_gamma   90.00
#
_symmetry.space_group_name_H-M   'P 1'
#
loop_
_entity.id
_entity.type
_entity.pdbx_description
1 polymer ?
#
loop_
_entity_poly.entity_id
_entity_poly.type
_entity_poly.pdbx_seq_one_letter_code
_entity_poly.pdbx_strand_id
1 'polypeptide(L)' 'MQHGLRDAVPTRTLIRLLADAAGYAGEVLEADPPSAKSPGVDWIAADLTHTTEVLGWAPRYDLAASAEATWVHALTTV' A
#
# COMPACT_ATOMS: atom_id res chain seq x y z
N MET A 1 2.14 -19.47 -14.73
CA MET A 1 2.61 -18.63 -13.61
C MET A 1 2.66 -17.20 -14.15
N GLN A 2 1.82 -16.30 -13.66
CA GLN A 2 1.85 -14.88 -14.07
C GLN A 2 2.79 -14.15 -13.10
N HIS A 3 4.01 -13.87 -13.54
CA HIS A 3 4.87 -12.87 -12.91
C HIS A 3 4.66 -11.59 -13.72
N GLY A 4 4.17 -10.49 -13.12
CA GLY A 4 4.42 -9.20 -13.77
C GLY A 4 3.63 -7.95 -13.40
N LEU A 5 2.46 -7.99 -12.78
CA LEU A 5 1.81 -6.75 -12.34
C LEU A 5 1.36 -6.88 -10.89
N ARG A 6 1.71 -5.89 -10.06
CA ARG A 6 0.99 -5.66 -8.81
C ARG A 6 -0.04 -4.58 -9.09
N ASP A 7 -1.30 -4.96 -8.97
CA ASP A 7 -2.41 -4.05 -9.26
C ASP A 7 -2.36 -2.85 -8.33
N ALA A 8 -2.36 -1.65 -8.91
CA ALA A 8 -2.57 -0.44 -8.14
C ALA A 8 -3.98 -0.50 -7.53
N VAL A 9 -4.06 -0.29 -6.22
CA VAL A 9 -5.34 -0.19 -5.52
C VAL A 9 -5.66 1.27 -5.19
N PRO A 10 -6.93 1.64 -5.07
CA PRO A 10 -7.32 2.94 -4.55
C PRO A 10 -6.74 3.17 -3.14
N THR A 11 -6.33 4.40 -2.82
CA THR A 11 -5.81 4.79 -1.50
C THR A 11 -6.73 4.36 -0.35
N ARG A 12 -8.05 4.48 -0.55
CA ARG A 12 -9.05 4.05 0.45
C ARG A 12 -8.96 2.58 0.85
N THR A 13 -8.47 1.71 -0.04
CA THR A 13 -8.24 0.30 0.29
C THR A 13 -7.11 0.17 1.30
N LEU A 14 -6.00 0.88 1.11
CA LEU A 14 -4.90 0.90 2.07
C LEU A 14 -5.32 1.51 3.41
N ILE A 15 -6.09 2.62 3.39
CA ILE A 15 -6.57 3.26 4.63
C ILE A 15 -7.47 2.32 5.43
N ARG A 16 -8.33 1.54 4.76
CA ARG A 16 -9.14 0.50 5.43
C ARG A 16 -8.28 -0.58 6.08
N LEU A 17 -7.25 -1.08 5.39
CA LEU A 17 -6.32 -2.06 5.96
C LEU A 17 -5.58 -1.51 7.20
N LEU A 18 -5.21 -0.23 7.19
CA LEU A 18 -4.60 0.43 8.36
C LEU A 18 -5.61 0.60 9.50
N ALA A 19 -6.86 0.98 9.20
CA ALA A 19 -7.92 1.08 10.20
C ALA A 19 -8.21 -0.28 10.86
N ASP A 20 -8.28 -1.35 10.07
CA ASP A 20 -8.46 -2.71 10.56
C ASP A 20 -7.29 -3.14 11.46
N ALA A 21 -6.05 -2.89 11.03
CA ALA A 21 -4.85 -3.16 11.83
C ALA A 21 -4.81 -2.35 13.15
N ALA A 22 -5.40 -1.15 13.16
CA ALA A 22 -5.57 -0.31 14.33
C ALA A 22 -6.73 -0.74 15.25
N GLY A 23 -7.58 -1.67 14.82
CA GLY A 23 -8.85 -1.98 15.49
C GLY A 23 -9.86 -0.83 15.45
N TYR A 24 -9.74 0.08 14.49
CA TYR A 24 -10.64 1.23 14.33
C TYR A 24 -11.91 0.82 13.57
N ALA A 25 -13.05 0.88 14.25
CA ALA A 25 -14.36 0.52 13.69
C ALA A 25 -15.22 1.74 13.28
N GLY A 26 -14.65 2.95 13.29
CA GLY A 26 -15.35 4.17 12.91
C GLY A 26 -15.41 4.40 11.39
N GLU A 27 -16.09 5.46 10.99
CA GLU A 27 -16.19 5.86 9.58
C GLU A 27 -14.92 6.59 9.11
N VAL A 28 -14.42 6.23 7.92
CA VAL A 28 -13.32 6.93 7.26
C VAL A 28 -13.90 7.85 6.19
N LEU A 29 -13.73 9.16 6.38
CA LEU A 29 -14.20 10.20 5.46
C LEU A 29 -13.05 10.76 4.62
N GLU A 30 -13.20 10.75 3.30
CA GLU A 30 -12.31 11.42 2.34
C GLU A 30 -12.82 12.87 2.15
N ALA A 31 -12.32 13.83 2.94
CA ALA A 31 -12.86 15.21 2.95
C ALA A 31 -11.92 16.27 2.35
N ASP A 32 -10.62 15.98 2.25
CA ASP A 32 -9.61 16.95 1.83
C ASP A 32 -9.29 16.85 0.32
N PRO A 33 -8.86 17.96 -0.32
CA PRO A 33 -8.44 17.95 -1.71
C PRO A 33 -7.16 17.10 -1.91
N PRO A 34 -6.89 16.64 -3.16
CA PRO A 34 -5.70 15.87 -3.47
C PRO A 34 -4.39 16.57 -3.07
N SER A 35 -3.36 15.78 -2.79
CA SER A 35 -2.03 16.28 -2.43
C SER A 35 -1.43 17.15 -3.53
N ALA A 36 -1.05 18.38 -3.18
CA ALA A 36 -0.34 19.29 -4.08
C ALA A 36 1.08 18.82 -4.47
N LYS A 37 1.62 17.78 -3.80
CA LYS A 37 2.96 17.24 -4.08
C LYS A 37 3.02 16.35 -5.33
N SER A 38 1.88 15.91 -5.86
CA SER A 38 1.83 15.01 -7.02
C SER A 38 0.62 15.29 -7.93
N PRO A 39 0.45 16.53 -8.41
CA PRO A 39 -0.80 16.98 -9.04
C PRO A 39 -1.09 16.35 -10.41
N GLY A 40 -0.20 15.52 -10.96
CA GLY A 40 -0.39 14.82 -12.24
C GLY A 40 -0.10 13.32 -12.18
N VAL A 41 0.02 12.75 -11.00
CA VAL A 41 0.24 11.29 -10.82
C VAL A 41 -0.96 10.72 -10.07
N ASP A 42 -1.96 10.30 -10.82
CA ASP A 42 -3.19 9.74 -10.25
C ASP A 42 -3.00 8.29 -9.77
N TRP A 43 -2.03 7.57 -10.32
CA TRP A 43 -1.69 6.19 -9.94
C TRP A 43 -0.26 5.83 -10.34
N ILE A 44 0.27 4.79 -9.68
CA ILE A 44 1.53 4.15 -10.05
C ILE A 44 1.42 2.64 -9.84
N ALA A 45 1.86 1.87 -10.82
CA ALA A 45 2.06 0.43 -10.70
C ALA A 45 3.40 0.08 -11.35
N ALA A 46 4.20 -0.72 -10.65
CA ALA A 46 5.47 -1.19 -11.17
C ALA A 46 5.32 -2.61 -11.71
N ASP A 47 5.80 -2.83 -12.94
CA ASP A 47 6.07 -4.18 -13.43
C ASP A 47 7.35 -4.69 -12.77
N LEU A 48 7.23 -5.81 -12.05
CA LEU A 48 8.35 -6.42 -11.30
C LEU A 48 8.94 -7.64 -12.00
N THR A 49 8.52 -7.94 -13.24
CA THR A 49 8.97 -9.11 -14.00
C THR A 49 10.49 -9.13 -14.12
N HIS A 50 11.09 -8.04 -14.64
CA HIS A 50 12.52 -7.97 -14.85
C HIS A 50 13.32 -8.08 -13.54
N THR A 51 12.86 -7.43 -12.47
CA THR A 51 13.48 -7.52 -11.14
C THR A 51 13.42 -8.96 -10.60
N THR A 52 12.30 -9.64 -10.82
CA THR A 52 12.10 -11.04 -10.42
C THR A 52 13.02 -11.97 -11.21
N GLU A 53 13.11 -11.79 -12.52
CA GLU A 53 13.91 -12.65 -13.40
C GLU A 53 15.42 -12.47 -13.18
N VAL A 54 15.89 -11.23 -13.06
CA VAL A 54 17.32 -10.93 -12.99
C VAL A 54 17.87 -11.06 -11.57
N LEU A 55 17.10 -10.66 -10.57
CA LEU A 55 17.56 -10.63 -9.18
C LEU A 55 16.98 -11.75 -8.32
N GLY A 56 16.01 -12.52 -8.82
CA GLY A 56 15.24 -13.45 -8.00
C GLY A 56 14.44 -12.76 -6.89
N TRP A 57 14.30 -11.42 -6.96
CA TRP A 57 13.67 -10.63 -5.92
C TRP A 57 12.17 -10.50 -6.18
N ALA A 58 11.38 -10.77 -5.14
CA ALA A 58 9.96 -10.48 -5.12
C ALA A 58 9.58 -9.91 -3.74
N PRO A 59 8.53 -9.06 -3.64
CA PRO A 59 8.07 -8.57 -2.35
C PRO A 59 7.57 -9.73 -1.49
N ARG A 60 8.13 -9.84 -0.27
CA ARG A 60 7.78 -10.89 0.70
C ARG A 60 6.39 -10.73 1.28
N TYR A 61 5.96 -9.48 1.46
CA TYR A 61 4.65 -9.14 2.03
C TYR A 61 3.69 -8.69 0.92
N ASP A 62 2.43 -9.04 1.07
CA ASP A 62 1.36 -8.39 0.34
C ASP A 62 1.00 -7.04 0.98
N LEU A 63 0.00 -6.36 0.43
CA LEU A 63 -0.40 -5.04 0.91
C LEU A 63 -0.96 -5.08 2.35
N ALA A 64 -1.75 -6.09 2.68
CA ALA A 64 -2.37 -6.22 4.00
C ALA A 64 -1.31 -6.45 5.08
N ALA A 65 -0.41 -7.42 4.87
CA ALA A 65 0.69 -7.69 5.78
C ALA A 65 1.65 -6.49 5.92
N SER A 66 1.86 -5.72 4.84
CA SER A 66 2.66 -4.49 4.90
C SER A 66 1.98 -3.39 5.73
N ALA A 67 0.66 -3.23 5.60
CA ALA A 67 -0.11 -2.24 6.37
C ALA A 67 -0.09 -2.56 7.87
N GLU A 68 -0.31 -3.83 8.24
CA GLU A 68 -0.24 -4.30 9.62
C GLU A 68 1.16 -4.06 10.22
N ALA A 69 2.22 -4.50 9.52
CA ALA A 69 3.59 -4.32 9.98
C ALA A 69 3.95 -2.83 10.16
N THR A 70 3.47 -1.97 9.25
CA THR A 70 3.69 -0.51 9.34
C THR A 70 3.00 0.08 10.56
N TRP A 71 1.75 -0.30 10.82
CA TRP A 71 1.01 0.17 11.99
C TRP A 71 1.69 -0.25 13.30
N VAL A 72 2.04 -1.54 13.43
CA VAL A 72 2.74 -2.06 14.61
C VAL A 72 4.07 -1.33 14.82
N HIS A 73 4.83 -1.09 13.75
CA HIS A 73 6.09 -0.37 13.84
C HIS A 73 5.91 1.09 14.32
N ALA A 74 4.88 1.78 13.83
CA ALA A 74 4.57 3.15 14.25
C ALA A 74 4.28 3.23 15.76
N LEU A 75 3.65 2.22 16.36
CA LEU A 75 3.38 2.17 17.80
C LEU A 75 4.65 1.95 18.65
N THR A 76 5.67 1.30 18.11
CA THR A 76 6.94 1.02 18.83
C THR A 76 7.94 2.18 18.82
N THR A 77 7.67 3.22 18.02
CA THR A 77 8.59 4.35 17.82
C THR A 77 8.19 5.60 18.63
N VAL A 78 7.26 5.45 19.58
CA VAL A 78 6.79 6.50 20.51
C VAL A 78 7.41 6.29 21.88
#